data_AF-A0A8H6FND8-F1
#
_entry.id   AF-A0A8H6FND8-F1
#
_cell.length_a   1.000
_cell.length_b   1.000
_cell.length_c   1.000
_cell.angle_alpha   90.00
_cell.angle_beta   90.00
_cell.angle_gamma   90.00
#
_symmetry.space_group_name_H-M   'P 1'
#
loop_
_entity.id
_entity.type
_entity.pdbx_description
1 polymer ?
#
loop_
_entity_poly.entity_id
_entity_poly.type
_entity_poly.pdbx_seq_one_letter_code
_entity_poly.pdbx_strand_id
1 'polypeptide(L)'
;MEEDDLNTWGHLRRVEFQRIRIPDLTGESTDSSTEVEIPFTTVPDFSSRHPWQFSTTAAFEFLRHLPLISVSTLPEDTPACDICFEPYMSGEDPEKPTRLPCQHVLGRKCIGKWILPRDTRPNTTCPVCRSELFSDERFKPTLFSPPDEGDVADWVRETTLSYEGDPNAEERMELLVQELQRVGSVLDREPTSSTAEVMRSALNQHDEVMRRLEGRLAGHRNRERLAQDGGEPLRPSDRAEVDSLQRRLPHLHEISQELHAVAERMLAERQEDAEETATAGDGVGGDGDSQEDAEETATAGDGVGGDGDS
;
A
#
# COMPACT_ATOMS: atom_id res chain seq x y z
N MET A 1 -13.96 -68.67 -9.91
CA MET A 1 -14.76 -67.74 -10.72
C MET A 1 -15.69 -67.07 -9.74
N GLU A 2 -15.46 -65.86 -9.28
CA GLU A 2 -14.58 -64.78 -9.74
C GLU A 2 -13.98 -64.08 -8.51
N GLU A 3 -12.67 -63.84 -8.56
CA GLU A 3 -11.97 -62.86 -7.75
C GLU A 3 -12.00 -61.58 -8.58
N ASP A 4 -12.58 -60.49 -8.09
CA ASP A 4 -12.32 -59.12 -8.53
C ASP A 4 -13.12 -58.16 -7.62
N ASP A 5 -12.41 -57.32 -6.85
CA ASP A 5 -12.81 -55.97 -6.39
C ASP A 5 -12.00 -55.55 -5.15
N LEU A 6 -10.68 -55.39 -5.33
CA LEU A 6 -9.83 -54.62 -4.42
C LEU A 6 -8.79 -53.85 -5.22
N ASN A 7 -9.20 -52.75 -5.88
CA ASN A 7 -8.25 -51.74 -6.38
C ASN A 7 -8.93 -50.40 -6.70
N THR A 8 -9.22 -49.59 -5.67
CA THR A 8 -9.68 -48.20 -5.83
C THR A 8 -9.20 -47.31 -4.67
N TRP A 9 -7.88 -47.22 -4.46
CA TRP A 9 -7.27 -46.13 -3.69
C TRP A 9 -5.93 -45.73 -4.33
N GLY A 10 -6.00 -45.00 -5.45
CA GLY A 10 -4.85 -44.39 -6.11
C GLY A 10 -4.95 -42.87 -6.09
N HIS A 11 -3.91 -42.21 -5.58
CA HIS A 11 -3.66 -40.75 -5.49
C HIS A 11 -3.83 -40.10 -4.12
N LEU A 12 -3.16 -40.64 -3.09
CA LEU A 12 -2.57 -39.79 -2.07
C LEU A 12 -1.23 -39.26 -2.61
N ARG A 13 -1.15 -37.96 -2.89
CA ARG A 13 0.11 -37.30 -3.28
C ARG A 13 1.11 -37.45 -2.14
N ARG A 14 2.29 -37.97 -2.45
CA ARG A 14 3.44 -37.99 -1.53
C ARG A 14 3.79 -36.54 -1.19
N VAL A 15 3.62 -36.14 0.06
CA VAL A 15 4.09 -34.86 0.58
C VAL A 15 5.60 -34.97 0.75
N GLU A 16 6.36 -34.22 -0.04
CA GLU A 16 7.82 -34.11 0.14
C GLU A 16 8.12 -33.06 1.20
N PHE A 17 8.93 -33.42 2.19
CA PHE A 17 9.41 -32.52 3.23
C PHE A 17 10.88 -32.20 2.97
N GLN A 18 11.25 -30.93 3.02
CA GLN A 18 12.65 -30.52 2.97
C GLN A 18 13.16 -30.31 4.40
N ARG A 19 14.19 -31.06 4.77
CA ARG A 19 14.86 -30.93 6.08
C ARG A 19 15.89 -29.82 6.00
N ILE A 20 15.70 -28.78 6.81
CA ILE A 20 16.65 -27.67 6.94
C ILE A 20 17.25 -27.75 8.34
N ARG A 21 18.58 -27.79 8.42
CA ARG A 21 19.30 -27.67 9.70
C ARG A 21 19.51 -26.19 10.00
N ILE A 22 18.94 -25.72 11.10
CA ILE A 22 19.20 -24.38 11.63
C ILE A 22 20.33 -24.53 12.65
N PRO A 23 21.48 -23.84 12.48
CA PRO A 23 22.52 -23.82 13.49
C PRO A 23 22.04 -23.04 14.72
N ASP A 24 22.23 -23.62 15.90
CA ASP A 24 21.96 -22.96 17.17
C ASP A 24 22.92 -21.77 17.34
N LEU A 25 22.37 -20.57 17.58
CA LEU A 25 23.16 -19.34 17.76
C LEU A 25 23.59 -19.13 19.21
N THR A 26 23.25 -20.04 20.11
CA THR A 26 23.80 -20.06 21.47
C THR A 26 25.10 -20.84 21.46
N GLY A 27 26.23 -20.14 21.63
CA GLY A 27 27.58 -20.67 21.48
C GLY A 27 28.03 -21.68 22.56
N GLU A 28 27.17 -22.60 22.98
CA GLU A 28 27.49 -23.67 23.92
C GLU A 28 27.38 -25.02 23.20
N SER A 29 28.53 -25.66 22.99
CA SER A 29 28.62 -26.94 22.27
C SER A 29 27.98 -28.07 23.07
N THR A 30 26.72 -28.38 22.78
CA THR A 30 26.16 -29.70 23.00
C THR A 30 25.46 -30.16 21.72
N ASP A 31 25.73 -31.39 21.29
CA ASP A 31 25.45 -31.95 19.96
C ASP A 31 23.96 -32.31 19.74
N SER A 32 23.08 -31.36 20.06
CA SER A 32 21.62 -31.50 20.05
C SER A 32 21.03 -30.68 18.90
N SER A 33 21.10 -31.20 17.67
CA SER A 33 20.41 -30.59 16.53
C SER A 33 18.91 -30.92 16.57
N THR A 34 18.08 -29.90 16.75
CA THR A 34 16.62 -30.03 16.66
C THR A 34 16.19 -30.00 15.19
N GLU A 35 15.72 -31.13 14.65
CA GLU A 35 15.13 -31.18 13.30
C GLU A 35 13.67 -30.72 13.38
N VAL A 36 13.33 -29.65 12.66
CA VAL A 36 11.96 -29.15 12.54
C VAL A 36 11.42 -29.52 11.16
N GLU A 37 10.33 -30.30 11.12
CA GLU A 37 9.64 -30.64 9.88
C GLU A 37 8.51 -29.61 9.63
N ILE A 38 8.68 -28.75 8.62
CA ILE A 38 7.69 -27.73 8.26
C ILE A 38 6.85 -28.25 7.08
N PRO A 39 5.51 -28.35 7.19
CA PRO A 39 4.65 -28.74 6.08
C PRO A 39 4.53 -27.61 5.06
N PHE A 40 4.57 -27.95 3.77
CA PHE A 40 4.33 -27.02 2.66
C PHE A 40 2.83 -26.69 2.58
N THR A 41 2.32 -25.88 3.51
CA THR A 41 0.99 -25.28 3.36
C THR A 41 1.12 -24.14 2.36
N THR A 42 0.62 -24.37 1.15
CA THR A 42 0.26 -23.41 0.11
C THR A 42 0.66 -21.96 0.40
N VAL A 43 1.91 -21.61 0.09
CA VAL A 43 2.19 -20.24 -0.35
C VAL A 43 1.32 -20.03 -1.60
N PRO A 44 0.40 -19.07 -1.61
CA PRO A 44 -0.35 -18.77 -2.82
C PRO A 44 0.66 -18.47 -3.92
N ASP A 45 0.45 -19.08 -5.09
CA ASP A 45 1.24 -18.85 -6.29
C ASP A 45 1.15 -17.38 -6.71
N PHE A 46 2.08 -16.56 -6.19
CA PHE A 46 2.18 -15.13 -6.49
C PHE A 46 2.59 -14.87 -7.95
N SER A 47 2.92 -15.91 -8.72
CA SER A 47 3.29 -15.82 -10.14
C SER A 47 2.12 -15.44 -11.06
N SER A 48 0.90 -15.38 -10.53
CA SER A 48 -0.31 -14.99 -11.27
C SER A 48 -0.78 -13.55 -11.03
N ARG A 49 -0.13 -12.78 -10.14
CA ARG A 49 -0.38 -11.33 -10.02
C ARG A 49 0.50 -10.62 -11.05
N HIS A 50 -0.09 -10.17 -12.15
CA HIS A 50 0.65 -9.49 -13.22
C HIS A 50 1.34 -8.22 -12.68
N PRO A 51 2.68 -8.13 -12.70
CA PRO A 51 3.43 -6.94 -12.24
C PRO A 51 3.21 -5.66 -13.08
N TRP A 52 2.31 -5.70 -14.08
CA TRP A 52 2.26 -4.77 -15.20
C TRP A 52 1.14 -3.72 -15.13
N GLN A 53 0.32 -3.68 -14.08
CA GLN A 53 -0.81 -2.75 -14.00
C GLN A 53 -0.45 -1.31 -13.65
N PHE A 54 0.81 -1.03 -13.27
CA PHE A 54 1.26 0.32 -12.96
C PHE A 54 1.94 1.05 -14.12
N SER A 55 1.71 0.63 -15.36
CA SER A 55 2.19 1.44 -16.48
C SER A 55 1.29 2.66 -16.63
N THR A 56 1.79 3.80 -16.17
CA THR A 56 1.00 5.01 -16.14
C THR A 56 0.90 5.61 -17.53
N THR A 57 -0.32 5.99 -17.90
CA THR A 57 -0.62 6.68 -19.17
C THR A 57 0.38 7.81 -19.46
N ALA A 58 0.80 8.53 -18.43
CA ALA A 58 1.80 9.61 -18.51
C ALA A 58 3.16 9.12 -19.02
N ALA A 59 3.68 7.98 -18.53
CA ALA A 59 4.97 7.43 -18.95
C ALA A 59 4.95 6.99 -20.42
N PHE A 60 3.90 6.29 -20.85
CA PHE A 60 3.73 5.91 -22.26
C PHE A 60 3.57 7.12 -23.17
N GLU A 61 2.78 8.10 -22.74
CA GLU A 61 2.56 9.33 -23.49
C GLU A 61 3.85 10.14 -23.61
N PHE A 62 4.60 10.27 -22.53
CA PHE A 62 5.92 10.91 -22.52
C PHE A 62 6.85 10.22 -23.52
N LEU A 63 6.99 8.89 -23.41
CA LEU A 63 7.83 8.12 -24.33
C LEU A 63 7.40 8.34 -25.77
N ARG A 64 6.10 8.32 -26.10
CA ARG A 64 5.59 8.52 -27.46
C ARG A 64 6.03 9.85 -28.07
N HIS A 65 6.04 10.92 -27.27
CA HIS A 65 6.33 12.29 -27.74
C HIS A 65 7.82 12.64 -27.77
N LEU A 66 8.71 11.79 -27.25
CA LEU A 66 10.15 12.06 -27.32
C LEU A 66 10.63 12.13 -28.79
N PRO A 67 11.35 13.20 -29.20
CA PRO A 67 11.85 13.33 -30.55
C PRO A 67 12.99 12.34 -30.82
N LEU A 68 12.93 11.66 -31.96
CA LEU A 68 14.05 10.86 -32.47
C LEU A 68 15.06 11.80 -33.13
N ILE A 69 16.35 11.58 -32.86
CA ILE A 69 17.45 12.35 -33.43
C ILE A 69 18.09 11.51 -34.53
N SER A 70 18.56 12.14 -35.61
CA SER A 70 19.41 11.45 -36.59
C SER A 70 20.81 11.29 -36.01
N VAL A 71 21.38 10.08 -36.13
CA VAL A 71 22.74 9.80 -35.66
C VAL A 71 23.78 10.73 -36.33
N SER A 72 23.55 11.15 -37.57
CA SER A 72 24.40 12.11 -38.29
C SER A 72 24.43 13.52 -37.71
N THR A 73 23.49 13.86 -36.82
CA THR A 73 23.37 15.18 -36.18
C THR A 73 23.88 15.19 -34.75
N LEU A 74 24.34 14.04 -34.24
CA LEU A 74 24.93 13.95 -32.91
C LEU A 74 26.33 14.56 -32.89
N PRO A 75 26.73 15.22 -31.80
CA PRO A 75 28.12 15.58 -31.55
C PRO A 75 29.03 14.35 -31.65
N GLU A 76 30.22 14.51 -32.22
CA GLU A 76 31.23 13.45 -32.35
C GLU A 76 31.57 12.80 -30.99
N ASP A 77 31.42 13.55 -29.90
CA ASP A 77 31.69 13.11 -28.52
C ASP A 77 30.60 12.21 -27.91
N THR A 78 29.48 11.98 -28.61
CA THR A 78 28.33 11.20 -28.09
C THR A 78 27.90 10.05 -29.03
N PRO A 79 28.81 9.10 -29.34
CA PRO A 79 28.53 8.05 -30.32
C PRO A 79 27.70 6.88 -29.76
N ALA A 80 27.47 6.82 -28.45
CA ALA A 80 26.86 5.68 -27.76
C ALA A 80 25.79 6.09 -26.75
N CYS A 81 24.92 5.15 -26.36
CA CYS A 81 23.93 5.37 -25.31
C CYS A 81 24.56 5.28 -23.91
N ASP A 82 24.32 6.27 -23.04
CA ASP A 82 24.86 6.27 -21.67
C ASP A 82 24.27 5.19 -20.74
N ILE A 83 23.23 4.47 -21.16
CA ILE A 83 22.61 3.40 -20.36
C ILE A 83 23.26 2.04 -20.68
N CYS A 84 23.32 1.65 -21.95
CA CYS A 84 23.87 0.36 -22.37
C CYS A 84 25.32 0.42 -22.86
N PHE A 85 25.86 1.63 -23.07
CA PHE A 85 27.18 1.90 -23.65
C PHE A 85 27.39 1.36 -25.07
N GLU A 86 26.31 1.03 -25.79
CA GLU A 86 26.38 0.56 -27.18
C GLU A 86 26.36 1.74 -28.18
N PRO A 87 27.20 1.71 -29.24
CA PRO A 87 27.21 2.74 -30.27
C PRO A 87 25.93 2.77 -31.10
N TYR A 88 25.39 3.96 -31.39
CA TYR A 88 24.15 4.11 -32.17
C TYR A 88 24.25 3.65 -33.63
N MET A 89 25.46 3.53 -34.17
CA MET A 89 25.69 3.07 -35.55
C MET A 89 26.05 1.58 -35.65
N SER A 90 26.19 0.87 -34.52
CA SER A 90 26.71 -0.50 -34.50
C SER A 90 25.65 -1.50 -34.08
N GLY A 91 25.70 -2.71 -34.66
CA GLY A 91 24.83 -3.83 -34.31
C GLY A 91 23.75 -4.15 -35.35
N GLU A 92 23.11 -5.31 -35.15
CA GLU A 92 22.02 -5.80 -36.01
C GLU A 92 20.70 -5.03 -35.79
N ASP A 93 20.52 -4.47 -34.58
CA ASP A 93 19.33 -3.70 -34.19
C ASP A 93 19.74 -2.41 -33.44
N PRO A 94 20.35 -1.44 -34.14
CA PRO A 94 20.93 -0.25 -33.53
C PRO A 94 19.88 0.54 -32.75
N GLU A 95 20.26 1.05 -31.58
CA GLU A 95 19.39 1.93 -30.81
C GLU A 95 19.14 3.24 -31.56
N LYS A 96 17.89 3.72 -31.50
CA LYS A 96 17.53 5.02 -32.06
C LYS A 96 17.73 6.10 -31.00
N PRO A 97 18.65 7.06 -31.19
CA PRO A 97 18.87 8.12 -30.22
C PRO A 97 17.63 9.02 -30.12
N THR A 98 17.29 9.43 -28.90
CA THR A 98 16.17 10.31 -28.60
C THR A 98 16.60 11.39 -27.61
N ARG A 99 16.08 12.62 -27.76
CA ARG A 99 16.44 13.74 -26.89
C ARG A 99 15.42 13.89 -25.77
N LEU A 100 15.89 13.91 -24.53
CA LEU A 100 15.08 14.23 -23.37
C LEU A 100 14.85 15.75 -23.21
N PRO A 101 13.84 16.19 -22.45
CA PRO A 101 13.62 17.62 -22.17
C PRO A 101 14.85 18.30 -21.53
N CYS A 102 15.60 17.57 -20.71
CA CYS A 102 16.86 17.99 -20.11
C CYS A 102 18.07 17.95 -21.06
N GLN A 103 17.84 17.80 -22.38
CA GLN A 103 18.83 17.76 -23.47
C GLN A 103 19.77 16.55 -23.54
N HIS A 104 19.73 15.63 -22.58
CA HIS A 104 20.47 14.36 -22.67
C HIS A 104 19.93 13.48 -23.81
N VAL A 105 20.84 12.79 -24.50
CA VAL A 105 20.54 11.90 -25.62
C VAL A 105 20.75 10.46 -25.19
N LEU A 106 19.68 9.66 -25.25
CA LEU A 106 19.71 8.25 -24.86
C LEU A 106 19.08 7.39 -25.96
N GLY A 107 19.33 6.09 -25.93
CA GLY A 107 18.63 5.16 -26.80
C GLY A 107 17.17 5.00 -26.41
N ARG A 108 16.28 5.03 -27.41
CA ARG A 108 14.82 4.96 -27.23
C ARG A 108 14.37 3.72 -26.48
N LYS A 109 15.02 2.57 -26.70
CA LYS A 109 14.68 1.31 -26.01
C LYS A 109 15.18 1.34 -24.56
N CYS A 110 16.42 1.77 -24.34
CA CYS A 110 16.98 1.92 -23.01
C CYS A 110 16.19 2.89 -22.11
N ILE A 111 15.85 4.09 -22.59
CA ILE A 111 15.03 5.01 -21.78
C ILE A 111 13.62 4.46 -21.54
N GLY A 112 13.07 3.70 -22.50
CA GLY A 112 11.81 2.99 -22.32
C GLY A 112 11.86 1.98 -21.17
N LYS A 113 12.91 1.17 -21.09
CA LYS A 113 13.13 0.22 -19.98
C LYS A 113 13.38 0.92 -18.65
N TRP A 114 14.06 2.07 -18.67
CA TRP A 114 14.30 2.87 -17.47
C TRP A 114 13.00 3.44 -16.90
N ILE A 115 12.18 4.06 -17.76
CA ILE A 115 10.93 4.70 -17.36
C ILE A 115 9.85 3.64 -17.03
N LEU A 116 9.82 2.53 -17.76
CA LEU A 116 8.85 1.43 -17.59
C LEU A 116 9.59 0.12 -17.25
N PRO A 117 10.16 0.00 -16.04
CA PRO A 117 10.78 -1.25 -15.61
C PRO A 117 9.71 -2.33 -15.42
N ARG A 118 10.09 -3.60 -15.60
CA ARG A 118 9.14 -4.74 -15.55
C ARG A 118 8.66 -5.05 -14.14
N ASP A 119 9.55 -4.89 -13.17
CA ASP A 119 9.41 -5.45 -11.83
C ASP A 119 9.37 -4.37 -10.74
N THR A 120 9.45 -3.09 -11.12
CA THR A 120 9.55 -1.96 -10.19
C THR A 120 8.71 -0.77 -10.64
N ARG A 121 8.63 0.26 -9.78
CA ARG A 121 7.91 1.49 -10.06
C ARG A 121 8.54 2.24 -11.26
N PRO A 122 7.72 2.94 -12.08
CA PRO A 122 8.24 3.81 -13.13
C PRO A 122 9.24 4.84 -12.60
N ASN A 123 10.38 4.99 -13.29
CA ASN A 123 11.31 6.06 -12.99
C ASN A 123 10.89 7.32 -13.74
N THR A 124 10.64 8.40 -13.00
CA THR A 124 10.23 9.70 -13.55
C THR A 124 11.40 10.65 -13.80
N THR A 125 12.65 10.20 -13.62
CA THR A 125 13.84 11.04 -13.69
C THR A 125 14.85 10.58 -14.74
N CYS A 126 15.61 11.53 -15.26
CA CYS A 126 16.69 11.27 -16.20
C CYS A 126 17.82 10.46 -15.54
N PRO A 127 18.33 9.36 -16.14
CA PRO A 127 19.42 8.59 -15.56
C PRO A 127 20.76 9.35 -15.51
N VAL A 128 20.95 10.38 -16.34
CA VAL A 128 22.19 11.15 -16.40
C VAL A 128 22.20 12.30 -15.39
N CYS A 129 21.16 13.14 -15.38
CA CYS A 129 21.13 14.37 -14.56
C CYS A 129 20.06 14.38 -13.46
N ARG A 130 19.26 13.32 -13.34
CA ARG A 130 18.15 13.18 -12.38
C ARG A 130 17.05 14.24 -12.48
N SER A 131 17.05 15.08 -13.51
CA SER A 131 15.94 15.99 -13.77
C SER A 131 14.65 15.20 -14.01
N GLU A 132 13.55 15.72 -13.47
CA GLU A 132 12.21 15.15 -13.70
C GLU A 132 11.85 15.21 -15.19
N LEU A 133 11.38 14.08 -15.71
CA LEU A 133 11.00 13.90 -17.11
C LEU A 133 9.50 14.16 -17.31
N PHE A 134 8.69 13.68 -16.38
CA PHE A 134 7.25 13.87 -16.34
C PHE A 134 6.77 13.79 -14.89
N SER A 135 5.78 14.61 -14.54
CA SER A 135 5.07 14.51 -13.27
C SER A 135 3.91 13.55 -13.45
N ASP A 136 3.91 12.46 -12.71
CA ASP A 136 2.75 11.60 -12.59
C ASP A 136 2.08 11.90 -11.26
N GLU A 137 0.93 12.56 -11.28
CA GLU A 137 0.21 12.98 -10.08
C GLU A 137 -0.09 11.81 -9.13
N ARG A 138 -0.24 10.58 -9.67
CA ARG A 138 -0.41 9.35 -8.87
C ARG A 138 0.85 8.94 -8.11
N PHE A 139 1.99 9.45 -8.58
CA PHE A 139 3.31 9.08 -8.12
C PHE A 139 4.14 10.30 -7.71
N LYS A 140 3.53 11.48 -7.54
CA LYS A 140 4.16 12.47 -6.68
C LYS A 140 4.38 11.74 -5.36
N PRO A 141 5.64 11.54 -4.91
CA PRO A 141 5.83 11.37 -3.50
C PRO A 141 5.31 12.69 -2.95
N THR A 142 4.04 12.72 -2.52
CA THR A 142 3.61 13.72 -1.57
C THR A 142 4.70 13.64 -0.52
N LEU A 143 5.47 14.71 -0.46
CA LEU A 143 6.62 14.84 0.42
C LEU A 143 6.16 14.25 1.75
N PHE A 144 6.81 13.15 2.13
CA PHE A 144 6.55 12.35 3.31
C PHE A 144 6.89 13.16 4.58
N SER A 145 6.24 14.29 4.76
CA SER A 145 5.61 14.50 6.04
C SER A 145 4.43 13.53 6.06
N PRO A 146 4.29 12.68 7.09
CA PRO A 146 2.98 12.09 7.35
C PRO A 146 1.94 13.21 7.27
N PRO A 147 0.79 12.98 6.62
CA PRO A 147 -0.26 13.99 6.61
C PRO A 147 -0.51 14.41 8.06
N ASP A 148 -0.72 15.71 8.31
CA ASP A 148 -1.27 16.12 9.59
C ASP A 148 -2.51 15.25 9.87
N GLU A 149 -2.77 14.89 11.12
CA GLU A 149 -3.75 13.85 11.49
C GLU A 149 -5.15 14.11 10.89
N GLY A 150 -5.46 15.36 10.53
CA GLY A 150 -6.67 15.74 9.79
C GLY A 150 -6.75 15.23 8.34
N ASP A 151 -5.63 15.09 7.62
CA ASP A 151 -5.62 14.79 6.18
C ASP A 151 -5.82 13.29 5.89
N VAL A 152 -5.48 12.39 6.83
CA VAL A 152 -5.69 10.94 6.65
C VAL A 152 -7.17 10.59 6.62
N ALA A 153 -7.97 11.22 7.49
CA ALA A 153 -9.41 10.98 7.57
C ALA A 153 -10.14 11.48 6.31
N ASP A 154 -9.70 12.59 5.73
CA ASP A 154 -10.27 13.14 4.50
C ASP A 154 -9.82 12.35 3.26
N TRP A 155 -8.57 11.86 3.23
CA TRP A 155 -8.10 10.94 2.19
C TRP A 155 -8.84 9.59 2.19
N VAL A 156 -9.02 8.97 3.37
CA VAL A 156 -9.81 7.72 3.49
C VAL A 156 -11.24 7.97 3.04
N ARG A 157 -11.85 9.09 3.43
CA ARG A 157 -13.22 9.46 3.05
C ARG A 157 -13.37 9.70 1.55
N GLU A 158 -12.48 10.47 0.94
CA GLU A 158 -12.50 10.76 -0.50
C GLU A 158 -12.26 9.49 -1.32
N THR A 159 -11.31 8.66 -0.89
CA THR A 159 -11.05 7.35 -1.49
C THR A 159 -12.29 6.48 -1.39
N THR A 160 -12.92 6.40 -0.22
CA THR A 160 -14.15 5.61 0.06
C THR A 160 -15.38 6.10 -0.71
N LEU A 161 -15.56 7.41 -0.88
CA LEU A 161 -16.67 7.98 -1.65
C LEU A 161 -16.50 7.79 -3.16
N SER A 162 -15.26 7.72 -3.64
CA SER A 162 -14.96 7.49 -5.06
C SER A 162 -15.31 6.08 -5.56
N TYR A 163 -15.73 5.15 -4.71
CA TYR A 163 -16.07 3.77 -5.10
C TYR A 163 -17.49 3.61 -5.67
N GLU A 164 -18.39 4.58 -5.48
CA GLU A 164 -19.75 4.49 -5.99
C GLU A 164 -19.78 4.68 -7.52
N GLY A 165 -19.62 3.58 -8.26
CA GLY A 165 -19.74 3.51 -9.71
C GLY A 165 -18.44 3.29 -10.50
N ASP A 166 -17.30 3.13 -9.82
CA ASP A 166 -16.01 2.86 -10.47
C ASP A 166 -15.89 1.34 -10.83
N PRO A 167 -15.70 0.97 -12.10
CA PRO A 167 -15.45 -0.43 -12.49
C PRO A 167 -14.15 -0.99 -11.89
N ASN A 168 -13.22 -0.14 -11.44
CA ASN A 168 -11.97 -0.51 -10.78
C ASN A 168 -12.04 -0.37 -9.25
N ALA A 169 -13.25 -0.33 -8.69
CA ALA A 169 -13.51 -0.32 -7.24
C ALA A 169 -12.85 -1.48 -6.47
N GLU A 170 -12.44 -2.55 -7.14
CA GLU A 170 -11.71 -3.67 -6.55
C GLU A 170 -10.23 -3.34 -6.33
N GLU A 171 -9.57 -2.86 -7.39
CA GLU A 171 -8.14 -2.53 -7.39
C GLU A 171 -7.81 -1.35 -6.46
N ARG A 172 -8.73 -0.38 -6.37
CA ARG A 172 -8.59 0.73 -5.43
C ARG A 172 -8.75 0.28 -3.97
N MET A 173 -9.62 -0.70 -3.70
CA MET A 173 -9.86 -1.19 -2.35
C MET A 173 -8.66 -1.96 -1.83
N GLU A 174 -8.04 -2.79 -2.68
CA GLU A 174 -6.76 -3.43 -2.34
C GLU A 174 -5.66 -2.40 -2.04
N LEU A 175 -5.59 -1.30 -2.80
CA LEU A 175 -4.63 -0.22 -2.52
C LEU A 175 -4.92 0.49 -1.20
N LEU A 176 -6.20 0.73 -0.87
CA LEU A 176 -6.59 1.31 0.41
C LEU A 176 -6.20 0.39 1.57
N VAL A 177 -6.39 -0.91 1.43
CA VAL A 177 -5.98 -1.92 2.42
C VAL A 177 -4.47 -1.96 2.59
N GLN A 178 -3.70 -1.95 1.49
CA GLN A 178 -2.23 -1.90 1.53
C GLN A 178 -1.73 -0.62 2.21
N GLU A 179 -2.38 0.52 1.94
CA GLU A 179 -1.98 1.79 2.56
C GLU A 179 -2.36 1.83 4.05
N LEU A 180 -3.51 1.28 4.44
CA LEU A 180 -3.87 1.13 5.86
C LEU A 180 -2.89 0.20 6.60
N GLN A 181 -2.47 -0.91 5.98
CA GLN A 181 -1.42 -1.78 6.53
C GLN A 181 -0.08 -1.05 6.65
N ARG A 182 0.28 -0.23 5.65
CA ARG A 182 1.49 0.59 5.67
C ARG A 182 1.43 1.64 6.78
N VAL A 183 0.30 2.33 6.95
CA VAL A 183 0.08 3.28 8.04
C VAL A 183 0.18 2.55 9.38
N GLY A 184 -0.46 1.40 9.55
CA GLY A 184 -0.31 0.56 10.75
C GLY A 184 1.16 0.30 11.12
N SER A 185 1.98 -0.11 10.14
CA SER A 185 3.41 -0.37 10.38
C SER A 185 4.26 0.87 10.75
N VAL A 186 3.80 2.08 10.38
CA VAL A 186 4.44 3.34 10.78
C VAL A 186 4.02 3.72 12.20
N LEU A 187 2.79 3.39 12.58
CA LEU A 187 2.20 3.73 13.87
C LEU A 187 2.69 2.85 15.03
N ASP A 188 3.27 1.67 14.74
CA ASP A 188 3.99 0.83 15.72
C ASP A 188 5.16 1.55 16.41
N ARG A 189 5.55 2.75 15.94
CA ARG A 189 6.70 3.48 16.49
C ARG A 189 6.36 4.38 17.67
N GLU A 190 5.25 5.12 17.65
CA GLU A 190 4.66 5.87 18.80
C GLU A 190 3.24 6.37 18.42
N PRO A 191 2.15 5.69 18.82
CA PRO A 191 0.80 6.19 18.54
C PRO A 191 0.50 7.43 19.40
N THR A 192 0.00 8.51 18.79
CA THR A 192 -0.54 9.71 19.47
C THR A 192 -2.03 9.55 19.77
N SER A 193 -2.59 10.36 20.69
CA SER A 193 -4.03 10.30 21.04
C SER A 193 -4.92 10.47 19.80
N SER A 194 -4.51 11.36 18.90
CA SER A 194 -5.25 11.69 17.69
C SER A 194 -5.11 10.62 16.59
N THR A 195 -3.97 9.93 16.50
CA THR A 195 -3.83 8.71 15.67
C THR A 195 -4.92 7.66 15.97
N ALA A 196 -5.18 7.39 17.26
CA ALA A 196 -6.19 6.40 17.66
C ALA A 196 -7.62 6.84 17.29
N GLU A 197 -7.90 8.15 17.32
CA GLU A 197 -9.18 8.70 16.87
C GLU A 197 -9.35 8.61 15.36
N VAL A 198 -8.29 8.90 14.60
CA VAL A 198 -8.26 8.73 13.13
C VAL A 198 -8.52 7.27 12.75
N MET A 199 -7.87 6.32 13.44
CA MET A 199 -8.08 4.89 13.17
C MET A 199 -9.51 4.44 13.53
N ARG A 200 -10.06 4.90 14.65
CA ARG A 200 -11.47 4.64 15.02
C ARG A 200 -12.43 5.22 13.98
N SER A 201 -12.16 6.43 13.49
CA SER A 201 -12.95 7.08 12.43
C SER A 201 -12.90 6.28 11.13
N ALA A 202 -11.71 5.81 10.72
CA ALA A 202 -11.53 4.99 9.53
C ALA A 202 -12.26 3.63 9.63
N LEU A 203 -12.19 2.96 10.78
CA LEU A 203 -12.94 1.72 11.02
C LEU A 203 -14.45 1.93 10.95
N ASN A 204 -14.96 3.00 11.58
CA ASN A 204 -16.39 3.34 11.50
C ASN A 204 -16.85 3.61 10.07
N GLN A 205 -16.01 4.28 9.25
CA GLN A 205 -16.30 4.51 7.84
C GLN A 205 -16.29 3.20 7.05
N HIS A 206 -15.33 2.32 7.30
CA HIS A 206 -15.27 0.99 6.71
C HIS A 206 -16.53 0.16 7.04
N ASP A 207 -16.98 0.16 8.29
CA ASP A 207 -18.17 -0.57 8.73
C ASP A 207 -19.46 -0.03 8.11
N GLU A 208 -19.54 1.29 7.89
CA GLU A 208 -20.64 1.90 7.15
C GLU A 208 -20.68 1.41 5.70
N VAL A 209 -19.53 1.33 5.03
CA VAL A 209 -19.43 0.77 3.67
C VAL A 209 -19.88 -0.69 3.64
N MET A 210 -19.41 -1.50 4.60
CA MET A 210 -19.80 -2.90 4.71
C MET A 210 -21.30 -3.06 4.92
N ARG A 211 -21.92 -2.27 5.81
CA ARG A 211 -23.38 -2.25 6.01
C ARG A 211 -24.14 -1.89 4.74
N ARG A 212 -23.63 -0.95 3.92
CA ARG A 212 -24.25 -0.60 2.64
C ARG A 212 -24.17 -1.73 1.61
N LEU A 213 -23.02 -2.39 1.51
CA LEU A 213 -22.82 -3.54 0.60
C LEU A 213 -23.71 -4.72 1.00
N GLU A 214 -23.78 -5.03 2.30
CA GLU A 214 -24.69 -6.03 2.85
C GLU A 214 -26.15 -5.69 2.57
N GLY A 215 -26.54 -4.42 2.77
CA GLY A 215 -27.88 -3.92 2.46
C GLY A 215 -28.26 -4.07 0.98
N ARG A 216 -27.34 -3.76 0.07
CA ARG A 216 -27.53 -3.97 -1.38
C ARG A 216 -27.73 -5.45 -1.68
N LEU A 217 -26.84 -6.31 -1.18
CA LEU A 217 -26.93 -7.75 -1.40
C LEU A 217 -28.24 -8.33 -0.84
N ALA A 218 -28.65 -7.90 0.35
CA ALA A 218 -29.93 -8.28 0.95
C ALA A 218 -31.12 -7.82 0.09
N GLY A 219 -31.07 -6.60 -0.45
CA GLY A 219 -32.07 -6.08 -1.37
C GLY A 219 -32.20 -6.92 -2.64
N HIS A 220 -31.08 -7.34 -3.24
CA HIS A 220 -31.11 -8.23 -4.39
C HIS A 220 -31.62 -9.63 -4.05
N ARG A 221 -31.21 -10.23 -2.92
CA ARG A 221 -31.74 -11.53 -2.45
C ARG A 221 -33.25 -11.49 -2.25
N ASN A 222 -33.78 -10.37 -1.73
CA ASN A 222 -35.22 -10.19 -1.59
C ASN A 222 -35.93 -10.12 -2.95
N ARG A 223 -35.36 -9.40 -3.92
CA ARG A 223 -35.87 -9.37 -5.30
C ARG A 223 -35.85 -10.75 -5.95
N GLU A 224 -34.78 -11.52 -5.76
CA GLU A 224 -34.68 -12.88 -6.27
C GLU A 224 -35.77 -13.79 -5.70
N ARG A 225 -36.04 -13.70 -4.39
CA ARG A 225 -37.15 -14.42 -3.75
C ARG A 225 -38.51 -14.03 -4.33
N LEU A 226 -38.77 -12.73 -4.51
CA LEU A 226 -40.01 -12.25 -5.12
C LEU A 226 -40.17 -12.75 -6.58
N ALA A 227 -39.07 -12.85 -7.33
CA ALA A 227 -39.08 -13.41 -8.68
C ALA A 227 -39.44 -14.91 -8.68
N GLN A 228 -38.99 -15.68 -7.68
CA GLN A 228 -39.37 -17.09 -7.52
C GLN A 228 -40.86 -17.28 -7.22
N ASP A 229 -41.47 -16.31 -6.52
CA ASP A 229 -42.91 -16.29 -6.19
C ASP A 229 -43.80 -15.75 -7.33
N GLY A 230 -43.28 -15.70 -8.57
CA GLY A 230 -44.01 -15.26 -9.77
C GLY A 230 -43.82 -13.78 -10.12
N GLY A 231 -42.87 -13.09 -9.48
CA GLY A 231 -42.43 -11.75 -9.85
C GLY A 231 -41.57 -11.70 -11.12
N GLU A 232 -41.26 -10.49 -11.58
CA GLU A 232 -40.38 -10.28 -12.75
C GLU A 232 -38.96 -10.78 -12.43
N PRO A 233 -38.34 -11.59 -13.32
CA PRO A 233 -36.98 -12.09 -13.11
C PRO A 233 -35.97 -10.94 -13.07
N LEU A 234 -34.93 -11.11 -12.23
CA LEU A 234 -33.82 -10.16 -12.14
C LEU A 234 -33.16 -9.95 -13.51
N ARG A 235 -32.75 -8.71 -13.79
CA ARG A 235 -32.01 -8.41 -15.01
C ARG A 235 -30.64 -9.10 -14.95
N PRO A 236 -30.08 -9.51 -16.11
CA PRO A 236 -28.74 -10.13 -16.15
C PRO A 236 -27.65 -9.29 -15.46
N SER A 237 -27.74 -7.95 -15.58
CA SER A 237 -26.82 -7.02 -14.90
C SER A 237 -26.92 -7.12 -13.37
N ASP A 238 -28.14 -7.16 -12.82
CA ASP A 238 -28.37 -7.26 -11.38
C ASP A 238 -27.86 -8.61 -10.85
N ARG A 239 -28.02 -9.68 -11.62
CA ARG A 239 -27.51 -11.02 -11.25
C ARG A 239 -25.99 -11.06 -11.22
N ALA A 240 -25.33 -10.47 -12.23
CA ALA A 240 -23.87 -10.37 -12.25
C ALA A 240 -23.33 -9.55 -11.07
N GLU A 241 -24.04 -8.50 -10.66
CA GLU A 241 -23.72 -7.71 -9.49
C GLU A 241 -23.86 -8.51 -8.19
N VAL A 242 -24.94 -9.28 -8.02
CA VAL A 242 -25.13 -10.18 -6.88
C VAL A 242 -24.00 -11.18 -6.77
N ASP A 243 -23.67 -11.85 -7.87
CA ASP A 243 -22.60 -12.86 -7.90
C ASP A 243 -21.24 -12.23 -7.55
N SER A 244 -21.00 -11.00 -8.02
CA SER A 244 -19.81 -10.22 -7.65
C SER A 244 -19.77 -9.89 -6.16
N LEU A 245 -20.85 -9.34 -5.60
CA LEU A 245 -20.95 -9.00 -4.19
C LEU A 245 -20.83 -10.24 -3.29
N GLN A 246 -21.49 -11.35 -3.65
CA GLN A 246 -21.43 -12.60 -2.88
C GLN A 246 -20.03 -13.19 -2.80
N ARG A 247 -19.23 -13.08 -3.87
CA ARG A 247 -17.83 -13.51 -3.85
C ARG A 247 -16.94 -12.60 -3.01
N ARG A 248 -17.21 -11.30 -3.00
CA ARG A 248 -16.33 -10.28 -2.40
C ARG A 248 -16.57 -10.02 -0.91
N LEU A 249 -17.83 -10.09 -0.47
CA LEU A 249 -18.22 -9.74 0.89
C LEU A 249 -17.45 -10.52 1.98
N PRO A 250 -17.22 -11.85 1.85
CA PRO A 250 -16.47 -12.61 2.86
C PRO A 250 -15.04 -12.10 3.04
N HIS A 251 -14.36 -11.76 1.94
CA HIS A 251 -12.99 -11.28 1.99
C HIS A 251 -12.89 -9.87 2.61
N LEU A 252 -13.83 -8.99 2.28
CA LEU A 252 -13.91 -7.67 2.92
C LEU A 252 -14.20 -7.78 4.42
N HIS A 253 -15.01 -8.76 4.82
CA HIS A 253 -15.29 -9.01 6.23
C HIS A 253 -14.06 -9.54 6.98
N GLU A 254 -13.26 -10.41 6.35
CA GLU A 254 -11.98 -10.89 6.89
C GLU A 254 -10.99 -9.73 7.10
N ILE A 255 -10.81 -8.87 6.10
CA ILE A 255 -9.96 -7.66 6.21
C ILE A 255 -10.47 -6.74 7.32
N SER A 256 -11.78 -6.54 7.41
CA SER A 256 -12.39 -5.74 8.48
C SER A 256 -12.04 -6.26 9.87
N GLN A 257 -12.12 -7.58 10.07
CA GLN A 257 -11.79 -8.24 11.34
C GLN A 257 -10.32 -8.08 11.68
N GLU A 258 -9.42 -8.21 10.70
CA GLU A 258 -7.99 -7.98 10.91
C GLU A 258 -7.69 -6.54 11.32
N LEU A 259 -8.31 -5.56 10.65
CA LEU A 259 -8.14 -4.14 10.98
C LEU A 259 -8.65 -3.81 12.39
N HIS A 260 -9.79 -4.38 12.79
CA HIS A 260 -10.31 -4.25 14.15
C HIS A 260 -9.35 -4.86 15.18
N ALA A 261 -8.85 -6.08 14.93
CA ALA A 261 -7.93 -6.74 15.83
C ALA A 261 -6.60 -5.96 16.00
N VAL A 262 -6.10 -5.32 14.94
CA VAL A 262 -4.94 -4.43 15.03
C VAL A 262 -5.27 -3.23 15.90
N ALA A 263 -6.38 -2.54 15.65
CA ALA A 263 -6.78 -1.38 16.43
C ALA A 263 -6.99 -1.71 17.92
N GLU A 264 -7.59 -2.86 18.23
CA GLU A 264 -7.76 -3.33 19.60
C GLU A 264 -6.41 -3.57 20.30
N ARG A 265 -5.44 -4.21 19.62
CA ARG A 265 -4.08 -4.38 20.18
C ARG A 265 -3.41 -3.05 20.48
N MET A 266 -3.49 -2.10 19.55
CA MET A 266 -2.93 -0.76 19.74
C MET A 266 -3.59 0.00 20.90
N LEU A 267 -4.90 -0.20 21.12
CA LEU A 267 -5.58 0.42 22.26
C LEU A 267 -5.21 -0.24 23.59
N ALA A 268 -5.01 -1.57 23.60
CA ALA A 268 -4.60 -2.31 24.78
C ALA A 268 -3.19 -1.93 25.25
N GLU A 269 -2.21 -1.88 24.34
CA GLU A 269 -0.82 -1.49 24.66
C GLU A 269 -0.76 -0.09 25.31
N ARG A 270 -1.58 0.85 24.83
CA ARG A 270 -1.65 2.21 25.40
C ARG A 270 -2.28 2.26 26.78
N GLN A 271 -3.21 1.34 27.07
CA GLN A 271 -3.79 1.26 28.41
C GLN A 271 -2.74 0.76 29.40
N GLU A 272 -1.90 -0.20 29.01
CA GLU A 272 -0.79 -0.69 29.83
C GLU A 272 0.24 0.41 30.10
N ASP A 273 0.66 1.17 29.08
CA ASP A 273 1.58 2.31 29.24
C ASP A 273 1.01 3.41 30.17
N ALA A 274 -0.29 3.67 30.07
CA ALA A 274 -0.98 4.65 30.92
C ALA A 274 -1.05 4.18 32.39
N GLU A 275 -1.25 2.89 32.63
CA GLU A 275 -1.25 2.30 33.97
C GLU A 275 0.16 2.30 34.57
N GLU A 276 1.20 1.98 33.79
CA GLU A 276 2.60 2.01 34.25
C GLU A 276 3.03 3.44 34.64
N THR A 277 2.72 4.44 33.81
CA THR A 277 3.03 5.86 34.10
C THR A 277 2.25 6.40 35.30
N ALA A 278 1.00 5.97 35.51
CA ALA A 278 0.22 6.33 36.70
C ALA A 278 0.82 5.76 37.99
N THR A 279 1.35 4.53 37.96
CA THR A 279 1.99 3.92 39.14
C THR A 279 3.35 4.51 39.49
N ALA A 280 4.09 5.03 38.50
CA ALA A 280 5.39 5.68 38.72
C ALA A 280 5.27 7.06 39.41
N GLY A 281 4.12 7.73 39.30
CA GLY A 281 3.89 9.08 39.83
C GLY A 281 3.70 9.18 41.34
N ASP A 282 3.32 8.10 42.03
CA ASP A 282 2.99 8.11 43.47
C ASP A 282 4.21 7.93 44.39
N GLY A 283 5.41 7.78 43.81
CA GLY A 283 6.65 7.49 44.53
C GLY A 283 7.51 8.70 44.90
N VAL A 284 7.21 9.91 44.40
CA VAL A 284 7.95 11.14 44.77
C VAL A 284 7.32 11.75 46.02
N GLY A 285 7.42 10.99 47.11
CA GLY A 285 7.25 11.49 48.47
C GLY A 285 8.28 12.58 48.72
N GLY A 286 7.79 13.72 49.19
CA GLY A 286 8.53 14.96 49.29
C GLY A 286 9.61 14.94 50.36
N ASP A 287 10.77 15.44 49.98
CA ASP A 287 11.75 16.03 50.88
C ASP A 287 12.33 17.22 50.10
N GLY A 288 11.83 18.43 50.35
CA GLY A 288 12.19 19.57 49.51
C GLY A 288 11.69 20.91 49.98
N ASP A 289 11.94 21.18 51.26
CA ASP A 289 12.29 22.48 51.82
C ASP A 289 11.48 23.72 51.36
N SER A 290 10.63 24.15 52.26
CA SER A 290 9.98 25.45 52.24
C SER A 290 11.05 26.54 52.38
N GLN A 291 11.41 27.21 51.29
CA GLN A 291 12.02 28.53 51.40
C GLN A 291 11.23 29.55 50.59
N GLU A 292 10.36 30.22 51.34
CA GLU A 292 9.80 31.53 51.08
C GLU A 292 10.88 32.44 50.52
N ASP A 293 10.65 33.06 49.36
CA ASP A 293 11.12 34.42 49.10
C ASP A 293 10.17 35.07 48.09
N ALA A 294 9.46 36.05 48.62
CA ALA A 294 8.66 37.03 47.90
C ALA A 294 9.57 38.01 47.16
N GLU A 295 9.12 38.49 45.99
CA GLU A 295 9.32 39.85 45.46
C GLU A 295 8.68 39.87 44.07
N GLU A 296 7.45 40.36 43.92
CA GLU A 296 7.16 41.79 43.70
C GLU A 296 7.98 42.38 42.55
N THR A 297 7.44 42.41 41.33
CA THR A 297 7.48 43.63 40.51
C THR A 297 6.33 43.63 39.51
N ALA A 298 5.46 44.62 39.68
CA ALA A 298 4.55 45.08 38.65
C ALA A 298 5.33 45.87 37.59
N THR A 299 5.07 45.63 36.32
CA THR A 299 5.22 46.67 35.28
C THR A 299 4.08 46.58 34.29
N ALA A 300 3.24 47.61 34.37
CA ALA A 300 2.32 48.02 33.34
C ALA A 300 3.10 48.35 32.04
N GLY A 301 2.50 48.05 30.91
CA GLY A 301 3.02 48.38 29.58
C GLY A 301 1.89 48.51 28.58
N ASP A 302 1.29 49.70 28.55
CA ASP A 302 0.45 50.25 27.48
C ASP A 302 1.14 50.21 26.10
N GLY A 303 0.33 50.07 25.05
CA GLY A 303 0.68 50.32 23.64
C GLY A 303 -0.33 49.63 22.73
N VAL A 304 -1.40 50.27 22.23
CA VAL A 304 -1.52 51.41 21.31
C VAL A 304 -0.73 51.23 20.01
N GLY A 305 -1.48 51.15 18.91
CA GLY A 305 -1.02 51.30 17.52
C GLY A 305 -1.36 50.07 16.68
N GLY A 306 -2.04 50.14 15.54
CA GLY A 306 -2.48 51.29 14.77
C GLY A 306 -3.11 50.81 13.47
N ASP A 307 -3.85 51.71 12.86
CA ASP A 307 -4.55 51.61 11.57
C ASP A 307 -3.62 51.38 10.36
N GLY A 308 -4.20 50.94 9.24
CA GLY A 308 -3.57 50.97 7.91
C GLY A 308 -4.00 49.78 7.04
N ASP A 309 -5.10 49.80 6.28
CA ASP A 309 -5.34 50.54 5.01
C ASP A 309 -4.66 49.86 3.80
N SER A 310 -5.44 49.15 2.98
CA SER A 310 -5.42 49.08 1.50
C SER A 310 -6.35 47.99 0.97
#